data_AF-A0A2V9Y3I4-F1
#
_entry.id   AF-A0A2V9Y3I4-F1
#
_cell.length_a   1.000
_cell.length_b   1.000
_cell.length_c   1.000
_cell.angle_alpha   90.00
_cell.angle_beta   90.00
_cell.angle_gamma   90.00
#
_symmetry.space_group_name_H-M   'P 1'
#
loop_
_entity.id
_entity.type
_entity.pdbx_description
1 polymer ?
#
loop_
_entity_poly.entity_id
_entity_poly.type
_entity_poly.pdbx_seq_one_letter_code
_entity_poly.pdbx_strand_id
1 'polypeptide(L)'
;MAEILGIPILRGRNFTPQESASETSVAILSAAAAQRLFEGRDAVGQILHLSGNSARDVRVIGIAADIVTCCIPWGKDAALVYLPATPATSANVLVQVRGEVEAERHRLDMRIAALAPGAIADIHSLDQYHAVGIYAFHVASMIGAALGGLALLLTLTGIYGVVSYFVTQRTKEIGIRVALGASTRAVIGLVLKQSLRLTAIGTVLGTGLAIGLSRLLASSMVFMRVFDGAAFSGGVLLVISAALAAGYIPSRRAAQIDPIQTLRYD
;
A
#
# COMPACT_ATOMS: atom_id res chain seq x y z
N MET A 1 -17.19 21.33 8.32
CA MET A 1 -16.48 20.29 7.54
C MET A 1 -14.96 20.44 7.64
N ALA A 2 -14.36 21.54 7.14
CA ALA A 2 -12.90 21.71 7.13
C ALA A 2 -12.23 21.65 8.52
N GLU A 3 -12.83 22.27 9.53
CA GLU A 3 -12.30 22.27 10.91
C GLU A 3 -12.38 20.88 11.57
N ILE A 4 -13.50 20.17 11.37
CA ILE A 4 -13.72 18.82 11.91
C ILE A 4 -12.75 17.81 11.29
N LEU A 5 -12.47 17.94 9.99
CA LEU A 5 -11.54 17.08 9.25
C LEU A 5 -10.09 17.55 9.33
N GLY A 6 -9.80 18.63 10.07
CA GLY A 6 -8.46 19.19 10.20
C GLY A 6 -7.84 19.66 8.88
N ILE A 7 -8.66 20.05 7.90
CA ILE A 7 -8.20 20.51 6.59
C ILE A 7 -7.70 21.95 6.74
N PRO A 8 -6.40 22.22 6.56
CA PRO A 8 -5.87 23.57 6.70
C PRO A 8 -6.32 24.45 5.53
N ILE A 9 -6.69 25.70 5.85
CA ILE A 9 -6.91 26.76 4.87
C ILE A 9 -5.54 27.37 4.54
N LEU A 10 -5.13 27.26 3.28
CA LEU A 10 -3.84 27.73 2.79
C LEU A 10 -3.85 29.23 2.51
N ARG A 11 -4.98 29.76 2.02
CA ARG A 11 -5.18 31.19 1.72
C ARG A 11 -6.63 31.61 1.94
N GLY A 12 -6.84 32.88 2.28
CA GLY A 12 -8.17 33.45 2.51
C GLY A 12 -8.72 33.09 3.90
N ARG A 13 -10.03 32.85 3.97
CA ARG A 13 -10.73 32.54 5.24
C ARG A 13 -11.70 31.37 5.10
N ASN A 14 -12.08 30.81 6.25
CA ASN A 14 -13.13 29.80 6.33
C ASN A 14 -14.54 30.45 6.33
N PHE A 15 -15.58 29.64 6.16
CA PHE A 15 -16.97 30.08 6.26
C PHE A 15 -17.28 30.58 7.67
N THR A 16 -18.06 31.67 7.76
CA THR A 16 -18.64 32.09 9.04
C THR A 16 -19.95 31.34 9.32
N PRO A 17 -20.38 31.24 10.59
CA PRO A 17 -21.66 30.64 10.94
C PRO A 17 -22.86 31.33 10.28
N GLN A 18 -22.84 32.65 10.14
CA GLN A 18 -23.92 33.39 9.47
C GLN A 18 -23.99 33.08 7.98
N GLU A 19 -22.86 33.03 7.28
CA GLU A 19 -22.81 32.70 5.84
C GLU A 19 -23.26 31.26 5.56
N SER A 20 -23.03 30.35 6.50
CA SER A 20 -23.47 28.95 6.39
C SER A 20 -24.99 28.82 6.52
N ALA A 21 -25.64 29.70 7.27
CA ALA A 21 -27.09 29.72 7.46
C ALA A 21 -27.85 30.49 6.36
N SER A 22 -27.18 31.41 5.65
CA SER A 22 -27.84 32.44 4.83
C SER A 22 -27.81 32.18 3.32
N GLU A 23 -27.62 30.94 2.87
CA GLU A 23 -27.42 30.56 1.44
C GLU A 23 -26.48 31.50 0.67
N THR A 24 -25.50 32.09 1.36
CA THR A 24 -24.67 33.13 0.75
C THR A 24 -23.83 32.50 -0.34
N SER A 25 -23.77 33.14 -1.51
CA SER A 25 -23.04 32.65 -2.68
C SER A 25 -21.52 32.77 -2.51
N VAL A 26 -20.96 31.99 -1.58
CA VAL A 26 -19.52 31.91 -1.29
C VAL A 26 -19.04 30.47 -1.44
N ALA A 27 -17.79 30.30 -1.86
CA ALA A 27 -17.16 29.00 -2.04
C ALA A 27 -15.71 28.99 -1.54
N ILE A 28 -15.26 27.82 -1.10
CA ILE A 28 -13.86 27.53 -0.83
C ILE A 28 -13.39 26.50 -1.86
N LEU A 29 -12.23 26.70 -2.45
CA LEU A 29 -11.66 25.79 -3.46
C LEU A 29 -10.58 24.92 -2.86
N SER A 30 -10.39 23.70 -3.38
CA SER A 30 -9.14 22.96 -3.15
C SER A 30 -7.97 23.64 -3.89
N ALA A 31 -6.74 23.42 -3.44
CA ALA A 31 -5.54 23.97 -4.08
C ALA A 31 -5.43 23.52 -5.54
N ALA A 32 -5.74 22.25 -5.83
CA ALA A 32 -5.79 21.70 -7.19
C ALA A 32 -6.88 22.37 -8.04
N ALA A 33 -8.07 22.65 -7.47
CA ALA A 33 -9.13 23.37 -8.17
C ALA A 33 -8.69 24.80 -8.51
N ALA A 34 -8.12 25.51 -7.54
CA ALA A 34 -7.64 26.88 -7.73
C ALA A 34 -6.55 26.95 -8.82
N GLN A 35 -5.61 26.01 -8.82
CA GLN A 35 -4.55 25.96 -9.83
C GLN A 35 -5.09 25.67 -11.23
N ARG A 36 -6.06 24.77 -11.36
CA ARG A 36 -6.68 24.40 -12.65
C ARG A 36 -7.57 25.48 -13.23
N LEU A 37 -8.43 26.08 -12.40
CA LEU A 37 -9.43 27.06 -12.85
C LEU A 37 -8.81 28.44 -13.10
N PHE A 38 -7.77 28.82 -12.35
CA PHE A 38 -7.20 30.17 -12.40
C PHE A 38 -5.78 30.21 -12.99
N GLU A 39 -5.21 29.08 -13.42
CA GLU A 39 -3.88 28.97 -14.04
C GLU A 39 -2.77 29.64 -13.20
N GLY A 40 -2.88 29.58 -11.87
CA GLY A 40 -1.93 30.19 -10.94
C GLY A 40 -2.19 31.68 -10.62
N ARG A 41 -3.26 32.29 -11.16
CA ARG A 41 -3.74 33.61 -10.72
C ARG A 41 -4.43 33.53 -9.36
N ASP A 42 -4.56 34.68 -8.69
CA ASP A 42 -5.22 34.73 -7.38
C ASP A 42 -6.70 34.43 -7.51
N ALA A 43 -7.11 33.27 -6.97
CA ALA A 43 -8.48 32.79 -7.01
C ALA A 43 -9.35 33.46 -5.95
N VAL A 44 -8.76 34.00 -4.87
CA VAL A 44 -9.53 34.59 -3.77
C VAL A 44 -10.14 35.93 -4.21
N GLY A 45 -11.44 36.09 -3.98
CA GLY A 45 -12.23 37.26 -4.38
C GLY A 45 -12.85 37.16 -5.77
N GLN A 46 -12.46 36.17 -6.59
CA GLN A 46 -13.02 35.95 -7.91
C GLN A 46 -14.42 35.32 -7.85
N ILE A 47 -15.20 35.53 -8.91
CA ILE A 47 -16.52 34.93 -9.09
C ILE A 47 -16.37 33.67 -9.93
N LEU A 48 -16.86 32.56 -9.42
CA LEU A 48 -16.95 31.29 -10.11
C LEU A 48 -18.41 31.06 -10.52
N HIS A 49 -18.65 30.87 -11.81
CA HIS A 49 -19.95 30.48 -12.32
C HIS A 49 -20.08 28.96 -12.22
N LEU A 50 -20.93 28.49 -11.31
CA LEU A 50 -21.24 27.05 -11.22
C LEU A 50 -22.34 26.75 -12.23
N SER A 51 -22.06 25.88 -13.20
CA SER A 51 -23.04 25.37 -14.16
C SER A 51 -23.70 24.08 -13.65
N GLY A 52 -25.02 23.96 -13.74
CA GLY A 52 -25.77 22.74 -13.36
C GLY A 52 -27.21 23.03 -12.89
N ASN A 53 -27.83 22.05 -12.21
CA ASN A 53 -29.22 22.14 -11.68
C ASN A 53 -29.43 23.29 -10.68
N SER A 54 -28.37 23.95 -10.22
CA SER A 54 -28.42 25.13 -9.36
C SER A 54 -27.35 26.12 -9.82
N ALA A 55 -27.49 26.58 -11.06
CA ALA A 55 -26.55 27.53 -11.64
C ALA A 55 -26.49 28.80 -10.80
N ARG A 56 -25.30 29.14 -10.30
CA ARG A 56 -25.10 30.31 -9.44
C ARG A 56 -23.68 30.82 -9.51
N ASP A 57 -23.58 32.13 -9.38
CA ASP A 57 -22.30 32.84 -9.23
C ASP A 57 -21.90 32.79 -7.77
N VAL A 58 -20.77 32.14 -7.46
CA VAL A 58 -20.21 32.08 -6.10
C VAL A 58 -18.89 32.81 -6.03
N ARG A 59 -18.70 33.61 -4.98
CA ARG A 59 -17.43 34.27 -4.72
C ARG A 59 -16.48 33.32 -3.98
N VAL A 60 -15.28 33.15 -4.49
CA VAL A 60 -14.24 32.36 -3.83
C VAL A 60 -13.69 33.15 -2.65
N ILE A 61 -13.76 32.61 -1.43
CA ILE A 61 -13.32 33.29 -0.20
C ILE A 61 -12.06 32.66 0.42
N GLY A 62 -11.66 31.48 -0.05
CA GLY A 62 -10.50 30.78 0.46
C GLY A 62 -10.09 29.56 -0.36
N ILE A 63 -8.88 29.09 -0.07
CA ILE A 63 -8.27 27.91 -0.66
C ILE A 63 -7.89 26.94 0.46
N ALA A 64 -8.42 25.73 0.43
CA ALA A 64 -8.12 24.65 1.36
C ALA A 64 -7.06 23.70 0.78
N ALA A 65 -6.36 22.98 1.65
CA ALA A 65 -5.46 21.91 1.22
C ALA A 65 -6.22 20.78 0.51
N ASP A 66 -5.56 20.15 -0.46
CA ASP A 66 -6.15 19.05 -1.22
C ASP A 66 -6.36 17.81 -0.35
N ILE A 67 -7.56 17.25 -0.43
CA ILE A 67 -7.93 16.00 0.21
C ILE A 67 -8.34 14.96 -0.84
N VAL A 68 -8.23 13.69 -0.48
CA VAL A 68 -8.71 12.58 -1.31
C VAL A 68 -10.11 12.21 -0.82
N THR A 69 -11.14 12.52 -1.60
CA THR A 69 -12.53 12.48 -1.09
C THR A 69 -13.34 11.25 -1.53
N CYS A 70 -13.22 10.75 -2.76
CA CYS A 70 -14.15 9.71 -3.24
C CYS A 70 -13.54 8.57 -4.07
N CYS A 71 -12.40 8.77 -4.72
CA CYS A 71 -11.87 7.75 -5.64
C CYS A 71 -10.34 7.65 -5.52
N ILE A 72 -9.87 6.88 -4.55
CA ILE A 72 -8.45 6.48 -4.40
C ILE A 72 -7.82 6.03 -5.75
N PRO A 73 -8.54 5.34 -6.67
CA PRO A 73 -7.96 4.93 -7.95
C PRO A 73 -7.72 6.08 -8.95
N TRP A 74 -8.37 7.25 -8.81
CA TRP A 74 -8.35 8.34 -9.81
C TRP A 74 -7.48 9.55 -9.42
N GLY A 75 -6.79 9.49 -8.27
CA GLY A 75 -5.71 10.43 -7.92
C GLY A 75 -6.10 11.74 -7.22
N LYS A 76 -5.09 12.61 -7.04
CA LYS A 76 -5.12 13.90 -6.31
C LYS A 76 -5.84 15.05 -7.05
N ASP A 77 -6.79 14.69 -7.90
CA ASP A 77 -7.35 15.61 -8.89
C ASP A 77 -8.82 15.95 -8.68
N ALA A 78 -9.32 15.75 -7.46
CA ALA A 78 -10.62 16.27 -7.10
C ALA A 78 -10.48 17.80 -6.99
N ALA A 79 -10.71 18.50 -8.10
CA ALA A 79 -11.01 19.92 -8.08
C ALA A 79 -12.32 20.06 -7.30
N LEU A 80 -12.20 20.30 -5.99
CA LEU A 80 -13.32 20.35 -5.08
C LEU A 80 -13.74 21.80 -4.88
N VAL A 81 -15.04 22.01 -4.95
CA VAL A 81 -15.70 23.26 -4.57
C VAL A 81 -16.50 22.98 -3.32
N TYR A 82 -16.08 23.55 -2.20
CA TYR A 82 -16.83 23.51 -0.96
C TYR A 82 -17.86 24.64 -0.97
N LEU A 83 -19.10 24.27 -0.67
CA LEU A 83 -20.24 25.18 -0.59
C LEU A 83 -20.82 25.15 0.83
N PRO A 84 -21.44 26.24 1.29
CA PRO A 84 -22.15 26.24 2.57
C PRO A 84 -23.27 25.21 2.53
N ALA A 85 -23.33 24.39 3.59
CA ALA A 85 -24.31 23.33 3.76
C ALA A 85 -25.67 23.95 4.10
N THR A 86 -26.68 23.77 3.25
CA THR A 86 -28.07 24.18 3.56
C THR A 86 -28.91 22.94 3.88
N PRO A 87 -29.99 23.06 4.70
CA PRO A 87 -30.88 21.95 4.99
C PRO A 87 -31.47 21.28 3.74
N ALA A 88 -31.58 22.02 2.63
CA ALA A 88 -32.08 21.54 1.35
C ALA A 88 -31.03 20.79 0.51
N THR A 89 -29.72 20.98 0.77
CA THR A 89 -28.63 20.39 -0.04
C THR A 89 -27.76 19.39 0.71
N SER A 90 -27.92 19.26 2.02
CA SER A 90 -27.06 18.42 2.87
C SER A 90 -27.69 17.05 3.10
N ALA A 91 -27.31 16.06 2.27
CA ALA A 91 -27.77 14.68 2.43
C ALA A 91 -27.03 13.91 3.55
N ASN A 92 -25.83 14.38 3.95
CA ASN A 92 -24.99 13.72 4.93
C ASN A 92 -24.45 14.73 5.96
N VAL A 93 -24.41 14.32 7.23
CA VAL A 93 -23.91 15.14 8.34
C VAL A 93 -22.68 14.47 8.95
N LEU A 94 -21.59 15.22 9.08
CA LEU A 94 -20.40 14.77 9.78
C LEU A 94 -20.42 15.28 11.22
N VAL A 95 -20.29 14.36 12.18
CA VAL A 95 -20.28 14.68 13.61
C VAL A 95 -18.93 14.29 14.20
N GLN A 96 -18.31 15.22 14.93
CA GLN A 96 -17.10 14.93 15.71
C GLN A 96 -17.49 14.48 17.11
N VAL A 97 -17.06 13.29 17.49
CA VAL A 97 -17.31 12.72 18.82
C VAL A 97 -16.01 12.75 19.63
N ARG A 98 -16.10 13.14 20.91
CA ARG A 98 -15.00 13.02 21.89
C ARG A 98 -15.36 11.91 22.87
N GLY A 99 -14.73 10.73 22.73
CA GLY A 99 -15.00 9.57 23.58
C GLY A 99 -15.06 8.26 22.79
N GLU A 100 -15.78 7.27 23.33
CA GLU A 100 -15.98 5.98 22.67
C GLU A 100 -17.00 6.10 21.53
N VAL A 101 -16.53 5.89 20.29
CA VAL A 101 -17.28 6.17 19.05
C VAL A 101 -18.58 5.36 18.96
N GLU A 102 -18.54 4.07 19.30
CA GLU A 102 -19.71 3.18 19.17
C GLU A 102 -20.79 3.46 20.22
N ALA A 103 -20.39 3.76 21.46
CA ALA A 103 -21.33 4.11 22.52
C ALA A 103 -22.08 5.41 22.18
N GLU A 104 -21.37 6.41 21.64
CA GLU A 104 -21.96 7.66 21.21
C GLU A 104 -22.76 7.54 19.91
N ARG A 105 -22.33 6.69 18.97
CA ARG A 105 -23.11 6.34 17.78
C ARG A 105 -24.48 5.79 18.17
N HIS A 106 -24.52 4.85 19.12
CA HIS A 106 -25.78 4.28 19.59
C HIS A 106 -26.66 5.30 20.33
N ARG A 107 -26.06 6.19 21.14
CA ARG A 107 -26.79 7.29 21.79
C ARG A 107 -27.38 8.29 20.79
N LEU A 108 -26.63 8.64 19.75
CA LEU A 108 -27.08 9.50 18.65
C LEU A 108 -28.24 8.85 17.90
N ASP A 109 -28.10 7.58 17.54
CA ASP A 109 -29.13 6.82 16.84
C ASP A 109 -30.45 6.80 17.64
N MET A 110 -30.39 6.47 18.93
CA MET A 110 -31.56 6.46 19.82
C MET A 110 -32.22 7.84 19.95
N ARG A 111 -31.44 8.92 20.06
CA ARG A 111 -31.98 10.29 20.17
C ARG A 111 -32.63 10.75 18.88
N ILE A 112 -32.03 10.43 17.74
CA ILE A 112 -32.54 10.81 16.43
C ILE A 112 -33.80 9.99 16.11
N ALA A 113 -33.80 8.69 16.38
CA ALA A 113 -34.97 7.84 16.21
C ALA A 113 -36.17 8.32 17.06
N ALA A 114 -35.90 8.86 18.26
CA ALA A 114 -36.93 9.44 19.12
C ALA A 114 -37.49 10.79 18.60
N LEU A 115 -36.68 11.58 17.89
CA LEU A 115 -37.07 12.89 17.35
C LEU A 115 -37.72 12.79 15.97
N ALA A 116 -37.18 11.91 15.11
CA ALA A 116 -37.57 11.77 13.71
C ALA A 116 -37.35 10.31 13.25
N PRO A 117 -38.31 9.40 13.51
CA PRO A 117 -38.20 8.00 13.13
C PRO A 117 -38.04 7.86 11.61
N GLY A 118 -37.00 7.16 11.16
CA GLY A 118 -36.74 6.92 9.73
C GLY A 118 -36.08 8.08 8.97
N ALA A 119 -35.70 9.17 9.64
CA ALA A 119 -35.05 10.32 9.00
C ALA A 119 -33.57 10.10 8.64
N ILE A 120 -32.92 9.11 9.25
CA ILE A 120 -31.53 8.74 8.95
C ILE A 120 -31.50 7.34 8.38
N ALA A 121 -30.91 7.21 7.18
CA ALA A 121 -30.76 5.94 6.50
C ALA A 121 -29.70 5.06 7.18
N ASP A 122 -28.58 5.64 7.60
CA ASP A 122 -27.53 4.92 8.29
C ASP A 122 -26.51 5.84 8.99
N ILE A 123 -25.86 5.37 10.05
CA ILE A 123 -24.80 6.09 10.76
C ILE A 123 -23.53 5.25 10.72
N HIS A 124 -22.56 5.68 9.92
CA HIS A 124 -21.27 5.00 9.77
C HIS A 124 -20.16 5.77 10.49
N SER A 125 -19.23 5.06 11.10
CA SER A 125 -17.98 5.68 11.55
C SER A 125 -17.09 5.99 10.34
N LEU A 126 -16.23 7.02 10.46
CA LEU A 126 -15.30 7.36 9.39
C LEU A 126 -14.36 6.17 9.07
N ASP A 127 -14.00 5.39 10.10
CA ASP A 127 -13.18 4.18 9.96
C ASP A 127 -13.88 3.10 9.11
N GLN A 128 -15.18 2.88 9.32
CA GLN A 128 -15.97 1.94 8.50
C GLN A 128 -16.07 2.41 7.05
N TYR A 129 -16.23 3.71 6.83
CA TYR A 129 -16.26 4.29 5.48
C TYR A 129 -14.91 4.12 4.75
N HIS A 130 -13.80 4.28 5.47
CA HIS A 130 -12.45 4.06 4.94
C HIS A 130 -12.14 2.58 4.73
N ALA A 131 -12.67 1.67 5.56
CA ALA A 131 -12.46 0.24 5.44
C ALA A 131 -12.92 -0.32 4.09
N VAL A 132 -14.05 0.18 3.55
CA VAL A 132 -14.57 -0.24 2.24
C VAL A 132 -13.62 0.17 1.11
N GLY A 133 -13.04 1.37 1.17
CA GLY A 133 -12.09 1.87 0.18
C GLY A 133 -10.73 1.16 0.18
N ILE A 134 -10.32 0.62 1.33
CA ILE A 134 -9.03 -0.07 1.51
C ILE A 134 -9.18 -1.60 1.39
N TYR A 135 -10.39 -2.14 1.45
CA TYR A 135 -10.66 -3.58 1.42
C TYR A 135 -10.03 -4.28 0.20
N ALA A 136 -10.17 -3.70 -0.99
CA ALA A 136 -9.57 -4.24 -2.21
C ALA A 136 -8.03 -4.36 -2.12
N PHE A 137 -7.37 -3.38 -1.50
CA PHE A 137 -5.92 -3.42 -1.27
C PHE A 137 -5.53 -4.50 -0.24
N HIS A 138 -6.33 -4.70 0.80
CA HIS A 138 -6.12 -5.80 1.76
C HIS A 138 -6.24 -7.17 1.10
N VAL A 139 -7.29 -7.39 0.31
CA VAL A 139 -7.49 -8.66 -0.42
C VAL A 139 -6.35 -8.90 -1.41
N ALA A 140 -5.96 -7.87 -2.17
CA ALA A 140 -4.82 -7.96 -3.09
C ALA A 140 -3.51 -8.27 -2.35
N SER A 141 -3.27 -7.65 -1.19
CA SER A 141 -2.10 -7.93 -0.34
C SER A 141 -2.11 -9.36 0.19
N MET A 142 -3.26 -9.89 0.60
CA MET A 142 -3.39 -11.28 1.07
C MET A 142 -3.11 -12.28 -0.05
N ILE A 143 -3.68 -12.06 -1.24
CA ILE A 143 -3.42 -12.91 -2.41
C ILE A 143 -1.94 -12.83 -2.81
N GLY A 144 -1.37 -11.62 -2.83
CA GLY A 144 0.05 -11.41 -3.10
C GLY A 144 0.95 -12.12 -2.11
N ALA A 145 0.63 -12.07 -0.81
CA ALA A 145 1.37 -12.80 0.23
C ALA A 145 1.28 -14.32 0.05
N ALA A 146 0.10 -14.85 -0.28
CA ALA A 146 -0.10 -16.28 -0.54
C ALA A 146 0.71 -16.75 -1.76
N LEU A 147 0.64 -16.01 -2.88
CA LEU A 147 1.41 -16.30 -4.09
C LEU A 147 2.92 -16.18 -3.84
N GLY A 148 3.35 -15.16 -3.09
CA GLY A 148 4.74 -15.00 -2.67
C GLY A 148 5.24 -16.16 -1.82
N GLY A 149 4.42 -16.64 -0.88
CA GLY A 149 4.71 -17.83 -0.08
C GLY A 149 4.85 -19.09 -0.93
N LEU A 150 3.95 -19.32 -1.89
CA LEU A 150 4.04 -20.43 -2.84
C LEU A 150 5.29 -20.35 -3.71
N ALA A 151 5.61 -19.16 -4.24
CA ALA A 151 6.82 -18.94 -5.02
C ALA A 151 8.09 -19.18 -4.19
N LEU A 152 8.08 -18.81 -2.90
CA LEU A 152 9.18 -19.09 -1.98
C LEU A 152 9.35 -20.60 -1.74
N LEU A 153 8.26 -21.34 -1.53
CA LEU A 153 8.29 -22.80 -1.40
C LEU A 153 8.84 -23.46 -2.67
N LEU A 154 8.40 -23.02 -3.85
CA LEU A 154 8.91 -23.51 -5.13
C LEU A 154 10.40 -23.20 -5.31
N THR A 155 10.84 -22.03 -4.84
CA THR A 155 12.25 -21.64 -4.84
C THR A 155 13.06 -22.54 -3.91
N LEU A 156 12.58 -22.83 -2.70
CA LEU A 156 13.21 -23.72 -1.74
C LEU A 156 13.38 -25.14 -2.30
N THR A 157 12.32 -25.71 -2.89
CA THR A 157 12.37 -27.05 -3.48
C THR A 157 13.27 -27.09 -4.72
N GLY A 158 13.23 -26.05 -5.56
CA GLY A 158 14.11 -25.92 -6.73
C GLY A 158 15.59 -25.84 -6.35
N ILE A 159 15.94 -24.97 -5.37
CA ILE A 159 17.32 -24.87 -4.86
C ILE A 159 17.76 -26.19 -4.26
N TYR A 160 16.93 -26.83 -3.43
CA TYR A 160 17.25 -28.13 -2.86
C TYR A 160 17.52 -29.18 -3.95
N GLY A 161 16.67 -29.26 -4.97
CA GLY A 161 16.83 -30.21 -6.07
C GLY A 161 18.11 -29.97 -6.87
N VAL A 162 18.39 -28.73 -7.26
CA VAL A 162 19.60 -28.36 -8.00
C VAL A 162 20.86 -28.65 -7.17
N VAL A 163 20.87 -28.28 -5.88
CA VAL A 163 22.01 -28.53 -5.00
C VAL A 163 22.21 -30.02 -4.76
N SER A 164 21.13 -30.76 -4.51
CA SER A 164 21.20 -32.22 -4.33
C SER A 164 21.75 -32.90 -5.59
N TYR A 165 21.32 -32.46 -6.78
CA TYR A 165 21.83 -32.97 -8.04
C TYR A 165 23.34 -32.71 -8.19
N PHE A 166 23.79 -31.49 -7.91
CA PHE A 166 25.22 -31.14 -7.97
C PHE A 166 26.07 -31.95 -6.97
N VAL A 167 25.56 -32.15 -5.76
CA VAL A 167 26.22 -32.99 -4.75
C VAL A 167 26.39 -34.41 -5.27
N THR A 168 25.32 -35.01 -5.79
CA THR A 168 25.36 -36.38 -6.32
C THR A 168 26.36 -36.50 -7.47
N GLN A 169 26.36 -35.55 -8.42
CA GLN A 169 27.26 -35.56 -9.57
C GLN A 169 28.74 -35.39 -9.18
N ARG A 170 29.02 -34.64 -8.10
CA ARG A 170 30.40 -34.37 -7.61
C ARG A 170 30.82 -35.25 -6.43
N THR A 171 30.06 -36.30 -6.12
CA THR A 171 30.34 -37.18 -4.97
C THR A 171 31.77 -37.74 -5.00
N LYS A 172 32.27 -38.18 -6.17
CA LYS A 172 33.66 -38.67 -6.34
C LYS A 172 34.70 -37.57 -6.06
N GLU A 173 34.50 -36.36 -6.58
CA GLU A 173 35.41 -35.22 -6.32
C GLU A 173 35.41 -34.81 -4.84
N ILE A 174 34.24 -34.79 -4.21
CA ILE A 174 34.06 -34.44 -2.79
C ILE A 174 34.74 -35.51 -1.91
N GLY A 175 34.54 -36.80 -2.23
CA GLY A 175 35.18 -37.92 -1.53
C GLY A 175 36.71 -37.86 -1.60
N ILE A 176 37.28 -37.57 -2.78
CA ILE A 176 38.73 -37.39 -2.94
C ILE A 176 39.25 -36.22 -2.09
N ARG A 177 38.56 -35.07 -2.09
CA ARG A 177 38.97 -33.91 -1.27
C ARG A 177 38.90 -34.20 0.23
N VAL A 178 37.85 -34.89 0.69
CA VAL A 178 37.70 -35.31 2.09
C VAL A 178 38.81 -36.30 2.47
N ALA A 179 39.16 -37.25 1.59
CA ALA A 179 40.28 -38.17 1.80
C ALA A 179 41.64 -37.47 1.85
N LEU A 180 41.80 -36.35 1.13
CA LEU A 180 42.97 -35.47 1.19
C LEU A 180 42.97 -34.51 2.40
N GLY A 181 42.00 -34.61 3.31
CA GLY A 181 41.93 -33.82 4.55
C GLY A 181 41.18 -32.49 4.42
N ALA A 182 40.39 -32.27 3.37
CA ALA A 182 39.58 -31.07 3.25
C ALA A 182 38.55 -30.99 4.37
N SER A 183 38.49 -29.83 5.04
CA SER A 183 37.51 -29.61 6.11
C SER A 183 36.07 -29.61 5.56
N THR A 184 35.13 -30.16 6.35
CA THR A 184 33.68 -30.15 6.09
C THR A 184 33.17 -28.73 5.74
N ARG A 185 33.75 -27.70 6.36
CA ARG A 185 33.43 -26.27 6.10
C ARG A 185 33.83 -25.82 4.70
N ALA A 186 34.95 -26.31 4.15
CA ALA A 186 35.39 -25.95 2.81
C ALA A 186 34.44 -26.51 1.74
N VAL A 187 33.94 -27.74 1.94
CA VAL A 187 32.94 -28.35 1.04
C VAL A 187 31.61 -27.61 1.10
N ILE A 188 31.11 -27.33 2.31
CA ILE A 188 29.86 -26.57 2.50
C ILE A 188 29.97 -25.17 1.90
N GLY A 189 31.08 -24.46 2.11
CA GLY A 189 31.29 -23.12 1.57
C GLY A 189 31.28 -23.07 0.03
N LEU A 190 31.78 -24.11 -0.62
CA LEU A 190 31.81 -24.20 -2.09
C LEU A 190 30.40 -24.35 -2.66
N VAL A 191 29.60 -25.24 -2.07
CA VAL A 191 28.20 -25.45 -2.46
C VAL A 191 27.35 -24.21 -2.16
N LEU A 192 27.48 -23.64 -0.96
CA LEU A 192 26.76 -22.41 -0.59
C LEU A 192 27.10 -21.24 -1.50
N LYS A 193 28.37 -21.06 -1.90
CA LYS A 193 28.78 -19.99 -2.82
C LYS A 193 28.11 -20.12 -4.19
N GLN A 194 27.95 -21.35 -4.68
CA GLN A 194 27.28 -21.61 -5.94
C GLN A 194 25.77 -21.34 -5.84
N SER A 195 25.12 -21.77 -4.74
CA SER A 195 23.73 -21.44 -4.45
C SER A 195 23.52 -19.93 -4.33
N LEU A 196 24.38 -19.23 -3.60
CA LEU A 196 24.32 -17.77 -3.44
C LEU A 196 24.44 -17.04 -4.77
N ARG A 197 25.30 -17.52 -5.69
CA ARG A 197 25.45 -16.90 -7.01
C ARG A 197 24.16 -17.01 -7.83
N LEU A 198 23.52 -18.18 -7.85
CA LEU A 198 22.23 -18.38 -8.50
C LEU A 198 21.13 -17.52 -7.87
N THR A 199 21.06 -17.51 -6.54
CA THR A 199 20.09 -16.68 -5.79
C THR A 199 20.30 -15.20 -6.04
N ALA A 200 21.54 -14.71 -6.06
CA ALA A 200 21.84 -13.31 -6.31
C ALA A 200 21.38 -12.88 -7.71
N ILE A 201 21.66 -13.68 -8.75
CA ILE A 201 21.21 -13.39 -10.12
C ILE A 201 19.68 -13.36 -10.18
N GLY A 202 19.01 -14.39 -9.65
CA GLY A 202 17.55 -14.45 -9.63
C GLY A 202 16.93 -13.28 -8.86
N THR A 203 17.55 -12.87 -7.76
CA THR A 203 17.07 -11.77 -6.91
C THR A 203 17.23 -10.41 -7.61
N VAL A 204 18.35 -10.16 -8.29
CA VAL A 204 18.56 -8.94 -9.08
C VAL A 204 17.54 -8.85 -10.22
N LEU A 205 17.37 -9.94 -10.98
CA LEU A 205 16.41 -9.98 -12.08
C LEU A 205 14.97 -9.83 -11.59
N GLY A 206 14.60 -10.56 -10.52
CA GLY A 206 13.27 -10.49 -9.93
C GLY A 206 12.95 -9.11 -9.34
N THR A 207 13.91 -8.49 -8.67
CA THR A 207 13.76 -7.12 -8.14
C THR A 207 13.60 -6.12 -9.28
N GLY A 208 14.41 -6.23 -10.33
CA GLY A 208 14.28 -5.38 -11.52
C GLY A 208 12.92 -5.51 -12.20
N LEU A 209 12.44 -6.75 -12.40
CA LEU A 209 11.11 -7.02 -12.93
C LEU A 209 10.00 -6.48 -12.04
N ALA A 210 10.11 -6.67 -10.72
CA ALA A 210 9.13 -6.17 -9.75
C ALA A 210 9.05 -4.65 -9.76
N ILE A 211 10.19 -3.94 -9.81
CA ILE A 211 10.22 -2.47 -9.92
C ILE A 211 9.62 -2.02 -11.26
N GLY A 212 9.96 -2.70 -12.36
CA GLY A 212 9.42 -2.39 -13.69
C GLY A 212 7.90 -2.55 -13.75
N LEU A 213 7.38 -3.66 -13.22
CA LEU A 213 5.95 -3.92 -13.18
C LEU A 213 5.23 -2.98 -12.21
N SER A 214 5.84 -2.66 -11.08
CA SER A 214 5.31 -1.66 -10.13
C SER A 214 5.19 -0.29 -10.78
N ARG A 215 6.15 0.12 -11.62
CA ARG A 215 6.08 1.36 -12.40
C ARG A 215 4.94 1.35 -13.41
N LEU A 216 4.75 0.25 -14.14
CA LEU A 216 3.66 0.10 -15.10
C LEU A 216 2.28 0.11 -14.43
N LEU A 217 2.16 -0.48 -13.24
CA LEU A 217 0.92 -0.44 -12.47
C LEU A 217 0.68 0.95 -11.87
N ALA A 218 1.73 1.60 -11.36
CA ALA A 218 1.63 2.93 -10.79
C ALA A 218 1.37 4.03 -11.84
N SER A 219 1.77 3.85 -13.10
CA SER A 219 1.38 4.80 -14.16
C SER A 219 -0.13 4.90 -14.35
N SER A 220 -0.87 3.86 -13.96
CA SER A 220 -2.33 3.85 -13.98
C SER A 220 -2.96 4.24 -12.63
N MET A 221 -2.18 4.35 -11.55
CA MET A 221 -2.66 4.62 -10.19
C MET A 221 -1.83 5.69 -9.48
N VAL A 222 -2.38 6.90 -9.37
CA VAL A 222 -1.72 8.14 -8.91
C VAL A 222 -1.25 8.11 -7.43
N PHE A 223 -1.67 7.11 -6.63
CA PHE A 223 -1.42 7.10 -5.17
C PHE A 223 -0.39 6.05 -4.70
N MET A 224 0.09 5.16 -5.57
CA MET A 224 0.98 4.08 -5.10
C MET A 224 2.44 4.51 -5.07
N ARG A 225 3.07 4.44 -3.89
CA ARG A 225 4.51 4.61 -3.77
C ARG A 225 5.17 3.45 -4.51
N VAL A 226 5.70 3.74 -5.70
CA VAL A 226 6.20 2.73 -6.65
C VAL A 226 7.34 1.89 -6.08
N PHE A 227 8.03 2.42 -5.07
CA PHE A 227 9.15 1.75 -4.41
C PHE A 227 9.10 2.00 -2.90
N ASP A 228 8.93 0.92 -2.13
CA ASP A 228 9.15 0.89 -0.70
C ASP A 228 10.44 0.11 -0.39
N GLY A 229 11.50 0.85 -0.06
CA GLY A 229 12.81 0.28 0.21
C GLY A 229 12.80 -0.74 1.37
N ALA A 230 11.93 -0.57 2.36
CA ALA A 230 11.83 -1.51 3.48
C ALA A 230 11.23 -2.84 3.03
N ALA A 231 10.15 -2.80 2.25
CA ALA A 231 9.51 -4.00 1.72
C ALA A 231 10.44 -4.76 0.76
N PHE A 232 11.11 -4.06 -0.16
CA PHE A 232 12.06 -4.68 -1.08
C PHE A 232 13.26 -5.28 -0.36
N SER A 233 13.85 -4.56 0.61
CA SER A 233 14.98 -5.07 1.38
C SER A 233 14.58 -6.28 2.22
N GLY A 234 13.39 -6.25 2.84
CA GLY A 234 12.82 -7.37 3.57
C GLY A 234 12.63 -8.61 2.69
N GLY A 235 12.07 -8.45 1.49
CA GLY A 235 11.90 -9.53 0.53
C GLY A 235 13.23 -10.14 0.05
N VAL A 236 14.22 -9.30 -0.25
CA VAL A 236 15.57 -9.75 -0.62
C VAL A 236 16.22 -10.56 0.52
N LEU A 237 16.16 -10.06 1.75
CA LEU A 237 16.70 -10.76 2.92
C LEU A 237 16.00 -12.09 3.15
N LEU A 238 14.67 -12.14 2.98
CA LEU A 238 13.88 -13.36 3.10
C LEU A 238 14.33 -14.41 2.08
N VAL A 239 14.46 -14.03 0.81
CA VAL A 239 14.87 -14.95 -0.28
C VAL A 239 16.29 -15.46 -0.06
N ILE A 240 17.23 -14.59 0.33
CA ILE A 240 18.62 -15.00 0.63
C ILE A 240 18.64 -15.97 1.82
N SER A 241 17.89 -15.68 2.89
CA SER A 241 17.81 -16.53 4.08
C SER A 241 17.22 -17.91 3.75
N ALA A 242 16.15 -17.93 2.95
CA ALA A 242 15.52 -19.14 2.46
C ALA A 242 16.49 -19.98 1.59
N ALA A 243 17.20 -19.34 0.66
CA ALA A 243 18.18 -20.02 -0.19
C ALA A 243 19.34 -20.63 0.62
N LEU A 244 19.84 -19.91 1.61
CA LEU A 244 20.86 -20.41 2.54
C LEU A 244 20.35 -21.62 3.33
N ALA A 245 19.13 -21.54 3.87
CA ALA A 245 18.52 -22.64 4.62
C ALA A 245 18.32 -23.90 3.74
N ALA A 246 17.78 -23.73 2.53
CA ALA A 246 17.60 -24.83 1.58
C ALA A 246 18.93 -25.46 1.13
N GLY A 247 19.96 -24.64 0.89
CA GLY A 247 21.28 -25.11 0.49
C GLY A 247 22.08 -25.77 1.61
N TYR A 248 21.85 -25.39 2.87
CA TYR A 248 22.64 -25.87 4.00
C TYR A 248 22.42 -27.37 4.28
N ILE A 249 21.18 -27.85 4.22
CA ILE A 249 20.83 -29.26 4.48
C ILE A 249 21.56 -30.23 3.53
N PRO A 250 21.46 -30.11 2.18
CA PRO A 250 22.17 -31.00 1.26
C PRO A 250 23.69 -30.80 1.31
N SER A 251 24.18 -29.58 1.57
CA SER A 251 25.62 -29.31 1.73
C SER A 251 26.21 -30.03 2.93
N ARG A 252 25.47 -30.04 4.06
CA ARG A 252 25.88 -30.77 5.27
C ARG A 252 25.89 -32.28 5.02
N ARG A 253 24.88 -32.81 4.33
CA ARG A 253 24.85 -34.23 3.93
C ARG A 253 26.05 -34.59 3.05
N ALA A 254 26.38 -33.76 2.05
CA ALA A 254 27.53 -33.96 1.16
C ALA A 254 28.86 -34.07 1.92
N ALA A 255 29.03 -33.25 2.96
CA ALA A 255 30.25 -33.17 3.73
C ALA A 255 30.37 -34.27 4.82
N GLN A 256 29.32 -35.06 5.02
CA GLN A 256 29.27 -36.23 5.91
C GLN A 256 29.36 -37.56 5.14
N ILE A 257 29.54 -37.52 3.82
CA ILE A 257 29.70 -38.74 3.01
C ILE A 257 31.02 -39.43 3.40
N ASP A 258 30.92 -40.72 3.73
CA ASP A 258 32.07 -41.53 4.13
C ASP A 258 32.96 -41.84 2.89
N PRO A 259 34.23 -41.41 2.87
CA PRO A 259 35.13 -41.63 1.74
C PRO A 259 35.37 -43.12 1.44
N ILE A 260 35.26 -44.00 2.45
CA ILE A 260 35.46 -45.44 2.28
C ILE A 260 34.30 -46.09 1.51
N GLN A 261 33.06 -45.63 1.73
CA GLN A 261 31.90 -46.15 0.99
C GLN A 261 31.86 -45.64 -0.47
N THR A 262 32.40 -44.45 -0.73
CA THR A 262 32.37 -43.83 -2.07
C THR A 262 33.44 -44.38 -3.02
N LEU A 263 34.53 -44.93 -2.50
CA LEU A 263 35.58 -45.59 -3.30
C LEU A 263 35.31 -47.09 -3.56
N ARG A 264 34.31 -47.67 -2.87
CA ARG A 264 33.98 -49.10 -2.95
C ARG A 264 32.80 -49.41 -3.89
N TYR A 265 32.16 -48.38 -4.44
CA TYR A 265 31.26 -48.47 -5.59
C TYR A 265 32.09 -48.40 -6.89
N ASP A 266 32.90 -49.43 -7.10
CA ASP A 266 33.42 -49.93 -8.38
C ASP A 266 33.92 -51.37 -8.12
#